data_AF-A0A1L9GLY7-F1
#
_entry.id   AF-A0A1L9GLY7-F1
#
_cell.length_a   1.000
_cell.length_b   1.000
_cell.length_c   1.000
_cell.angle_alpha   90.00
_cell.angle_beta   90.00
_cell.angle_gamma   90.00
#
_symmetry.space_group_name_H-M   'P 1'
#
loop_
_entity.id
_entity.type
_entity.pdbx_description
1 polymer ?
#
loop_
_entity_poly.entity_id
_entity_poly.type
_entity_poly.pdbx_seq_one_letter_code
_entity_poly.pdbx_strand_id
1 'polypeptide(L)'
;MAKAKGISNPLPTPDRLRELFFYPSAMGKLYNLKTRSPNAYRLEEAGTLHHTGYLYVSIDKKSYGVHRIIWVMRHGKDIPKGYEIDHIDGNKSNNHIDNLRLATRAENMQNKSKRIDGNNSYKGVHHRKISGRYSASITYNGEQIALGNYDSALEAAAFYDAAAIKFHGKFARHNNTGIDRSKELEDFLANPLTTRNKSGYRGVSWSSRRNIWRAQFKRKGLGYFATKEEAALAYNEAAKRLHGEFACLNVIPETPRLGRSLGEQLTLFDSPKEKAQTWGMGFLSNTY
;
A
#
# COMPACT_ATOMS: atom_id res chain seq x y z
N MET A 1 12.15 33.71 -1.08
CA MET A 1 10.84 33.47 -0.41
C MET A 1 10.05 32.46 -1.22
N ALA A 2 9.75 31.28 -0.68
CA ALA A 2 8.99 30.25 -1.40
C ALA A 2 7.47 30.54 -1.29
N LYS A 3 6.78 30.71 -2.42
CA LYS A 3 5.31 30.79 -2.44
C LYS A 3 4.72 29.44 -2.03
N ALA A 4 3.92 29.41 -0.96
CA ALA A 4 3.20 28.21 -0.54
C ALA A 4 2.25 27.74 -1.65
N LYS A 5 2.57 26.61 -2.30
CA LYS A 5 1.67 25.98 -3.28
C LYS A 5 0.57 25.22 -2.54
N GLY A 6 -0.69 25.49 -2.88
CA GLY A 6 -1.74 24.46 -2.78
C GLY A 6 -2.95 24.72 -1.89
N ILE A 7 -3.09 25.87 -1.22
CA ILE A 7 -4.38 26.23 -0.64
C ILE A 7 -5.27 26.73 -1.78
N SER A 8 -6.14 25.86 -2.29
CA SER A 8 -7.22 26.28 -3.19
C SER A 8 -8.05 27.34 -2.48
N ASN A 9 -8.45 28.42 -3.16
CA ASN A 9 -9.31 29.45 -2.58
C ASN A 9 -10.49 28.79 -1.83
N PRO A 10 -10.81 29.25 -0.61
CA PRO A 10 -12.01 28.79 0.09
C PRO A 10 -13.23 29.08 -0.79
N LEU A 11 -14.17 28.14 -0.80
CA LEU A 11 -15.40 28.28 -1.57
C LEU A 11 -16.25 29.40 -0.95
N PRO A 12 -17.11 30.06 -1.74
CA PRO A 12 -18.21 30.84 -1.20
C PRO A 12 -19.08 29.95 -0.30
N THR A 13 -19.79 30.56 0.66
CA THR A 13 -20.67 29.83 1.58
C THR A 13 -21.73 29.02 0.80
N PRO A 14 -22.24 27.91 1.37
CA PRO A 14 -23.28 27.10 0.71
C PRO A 14 -24.49 27.92 0.27
N ASP A 15 -24.89 28.93 1.04
CA ASP A 15 -26.02 29.82 0.70
C ASP A 15 -25.69 30.76 -0.45
N ARG A 16 -24.48 31.34 -0.47
CA ARG A 16 -23.99 32.11 -1.62
C ARG A 16 -23.90 31.26 -2.89
N LEU A 17 -23.60 29.97 -2.77
CA LEU A 17 -23.65 29.05 -3.92
C LEU A 17 -25.10 28.81 -4.38
N ARG A 18 -26.05 28.64 -3.46
CA ARG A 18 -27.50 28.49 -3.75
C ARG A 18 -28.15 29.75 -4.32
N GLU A 19 -27.65 30.95 -4.00
CA GLU A 19 -28.09 32.21 -4.65
C GLU A 19 -27.71 32.30 -6.14
N LEU A 20 -26.70 31.55 -6.55
CA LEU A 20 -26.02 31.68 -7.85
C LEU A 20 -26.27 30.49 -8.76
N PHE A 21 -26.50 29.31 -8.20
CA PHE A 21 -26.59 28.05 -8.93
C PHE A 21 -27.71 27.14 -8.42
N PHE A 22 -28.20 26.30 -9.33
CA PHE A 22 -29.12 25.21 -9.06
C PHE A 22 -28.45 23.87 -9.43
N TYR A 23 -28.67 22.84 -8.62
CA TYR A 23 -28.14 21.49 -8.86
C TYR A 23 -29.27 20.45 -8.71
N PRO A 24 -30.00 20.13 -9.80
CA PRO A 24 -30.93 19.01 -9.82
C PRO A 24 -30.13 17.71 -9.88
N SER A 25 -30.07 16.97 -8.77
CA SER A 25 -29.19 15.80 -8.64
C SER A 25 -29.40 14.75 -9.74
N ALA A 26 -30.65 14.55 -10.19
CA ALA A 26 -30.99 13.63 -11.28
C ALA A 26 -30.40 13.97 -12.66
N MET A 27 -29.92 15.20 -12.88
CA MET A 27 -29.25 15.60 -14.13
C MET A 27 -27.73 15.58 -14.04
N GLY A 28 -27.16 15.46 -12.83
CA GLY A 28 -25.72 15.50 -12.60
C GLY A 28 -24.99 16.80 -13.00
N LYS A 29 -25.73 17.86 -13.32
CA LYS A 29 -25.20 19.12 -13.87
C LYS A 29 -25.53 20.31 -12.99
N LEU A 30 -24.61 21.28 -12.94
CA LEU A 30 -24.81 22.57 -12.29
C LEU A 30 -25.43 23.53 -13.30
N TYR A 31 -26.39 24.36 -12.88
CA TYR A 31 -27.05 25.35 -13.74
C TYR A 31 -26.98 26.74 -13.11
N ASN A 32 -26.88 27.80 -13.91
CA ASN A 32 -26.86 29.18 -13.42
C ASN A 32 -28.28 29.63 -13.00
N LEU A 33 -28.46 30.22 -11.82
CA LEU A 33 -29.73 30.85 -11.44
C LEU A 33 -29.86 32.31 -11.89
N LYS A 34 -28.74 32.95 -12.24
CA LYS A 34 -28.65 34.37 -12.64
C LYS A 34 -27.71 34.49 -13.84
N THR A 35 -28.06 35.34 -14.80
CA THR A 35 -27.13 35.76 -15.85
C THR A 35 -26.05 36.63 -15.21
N ARG A 36 -24.77 36.27 -15.40
CA ARG A 36 -23.64 36.97 -14.75
C ARG A 36 -22.57 37.45 -15.72
N SER A 37 -22.55 36.89 -16.93
CA SER A 37 -21.69 37.28 -18.03
C SER A 37 -22.27 36.74 -19.35
N PRO A 38 -21.76 37.17 -20.52
CA PRO A 38 -22.14 36.61 -21.82
C PRO A 38 -21.81 35.11 -21.99
N ASN A 39 -21.08 34.50 -21.05
CA ASN A 39 -20.73 33.07 -21.05
C ASN A 39 -21.34 32.33 -19.83
N ALA A 40 -22.35 32.93 -19.19
CA ALA A 40 -23.03 32.37 -18.02
C ALA A 40 -24.45 32.93 -17.92
N TYR A 41 -25.33 32.51 -18.84
CA TYR A 41 -26.75 32.87 -18.83
C TYR A 41 -27.55 32.02 -17.84
N ARG A 42 -28.63 32.62 -17.33
CA ARG A 42 -29.61 31.96 -16.46
C ARG A 42 -30.20 30.71 -17.11
N LEU A 43 -30.35 29.65 -16.32
CA LEU A 43 -30.81 28.29 -16.66
C LEU A 43 -29.91 27.48 -17.60
N GLU A 44 -28.82 28.02 -18.12
CA GLU A 44 -27.81 27.24 -18.84
C GLU A 44 -26.88 26.47 -17.88
N GLU A 45 -26.24 25.41 -18.41
CA GLU A 45 -25.23 24.63 -17.69
C GLU A 45 -24.05 25.52 -17.28
N ALA A 46 -23.67 25.43 -16.01
CA ALA A 46 -22.68 26.28 -15.39
C ALA A 46 -21.30 25.60 -15.38
N GLY A 47 -20.46 25.98 -16.35
CA GLY A 47 -19.04 25.65 -16.32
C GLY A 47 -18.39 25.73 -17.69
N THR A 48 -17.11 26.12 -17.71
CA THR A 48 -16.27 26.03 -18.91
C THR A 48 -15.26 24.90 -18.71
N LEU A 49 -15.08 24.06 -19.74
CA LEU A 49 -14.09 22.98 -19.72
C LEU A 49 -12.67 23.56 -19.75
N HIS A 50 -11.91 23.30 -18.70
CA HIS A 50 -10.52 23.72 -18.58
C HIS A 50 -9.58 22.65 -19.14
N HIS A 51 -8.37 23.03 -19.58
CA HIS A 51 -7.38 22.12 -20.17
C HIS A 51 -6.95 20.96 -19.24
N THR A 52 -7.28 21.03 -17.95
CA THR A 52 -7.07 19.96 -16.96
C THR A 52 -8.15 18.86 -16.98
N GLY A 53 -9.23 19.05 -17.74
CA GLY A 53 -10.39 18.16 -17.88
C GLY A 53 -11.56 18.46 -16.92
N TYR A 54 -11.39 19.37 -15.96
CA TYR A 54 -12.46 19.77 -15.03
C TYR A 54 -13.27 20.95 -15.60
N LEU A 55 -14.56 21.00 -15.30
CA LEU A 55 -15.37 22.21 -15.48
C LEU A 55 -15.07 23.23 -14.36
N TYR A 56 -14.98 24.52 -14.72
CA TYR A 56 -14.79 25.64 -13.78
C TYR A 56 -15.82 26.75 -14.01
N VAL A 57 -16.19 27.44 -12.94
CA VAL A 57 -17.02 28.65 -12.96
C VAL A 57 -16.31 29.80 -12.25
N SER A 58 -16.54 31.02 -12.73
CA SER A 58 -16.06 32.25 -12.07
C SER A 58 -17.13 32.81 -11.13
N ILE A 59 -16.74 33.06 -9.88
CA ILE A 59 -17.56 33.71 -8.85
C ILE A 59 -16.69 34.80 -8.23
N ASP A 60 -17.17 36.04 -8.21
CA ASP A 60 -16.51 37.18 -7.56
C ASP A 60 -15.00 37.30 -7.93
N LYS A 61 -14.72 37.20 -9.24
CA LYS A 61 -13.39 37.21 -9.90
C LYS A 61 -12.46 36.03 -9.56
N LYS A 62 -12.92 35.00 -8.86
CA LYS A 62 -12.18 33.77 -8.55
C LYS A 62 -12.77 32.56 -9.29
N SER A 63 -11.91 31.66 -9.74
CA SER A 63 -12.32 30.43 -10.45
C SER A 63 -12.42 29.24 -9.50
N TYR A 64 -13.51 28.46 -9.63
CA TYR A 64 -13.84 27.34 -8.76
C TYR A 64 -14.28 26.12 -9.59
N GLY A 65 -13.78 24.93 -9.23
CA GLY A 65 -14.15 23.68 -9.90
C GLY A 65 -15.58 23.27 -9.58
N VAL A 66 -16.36 22.94 -10.62
CA VAL A 66 -17.80 22.63 -10.52
C VAL A 66 -18.09 21.46 -9.59
N HIS A 67 -17.27 20.39 -9.63
CA HIS A 67 -17.36 19.26 -8.71
C HIS A 67 -17.28 19.66 -7.22
N ARG A 68 -16.48 20.68 -6.87
CA ARG A 68 -16.37 21.16 -5.48
C ARG A 68 -17.62 21.91 -5.05
N ILE A 69 -18.19 22.72 -5.95
CA ILE A 69 -19.43 23.47 -5.72
C ILE A 69 -20.59 22.50 -5.50
N ILE A 70 -20.74 21.52 -6.38
CA ILE A 70 -21.78 20.48 -6.28
C ILE A 70 -21.67 19.73 -4.95
N TRP A 71 -20.45 19.31 -4.57
CA TRP A 71 -20.22 18.62 -3.30
C TRP A 71 -20.67 19.46 -2.09
N VAL A 72 -20.24 20.73 -2.02
CA VAL A 72 -20.59 21.64 -0.91
C VAL A 72 -22.08 21.99 -0.89
N MET A 73 -22.70 22.23 -2.06
CA MET A 73 -24.14 22.51 -2.15
C MET A 73 -24.98 21.34 -1.64
N ARG A 74 -24.59 20.09 -1.98
CA ARG A 74 -25.29 18.87 -1.55
C ARG A 74 -25.12 18.57 -0.05
N HIS A 75 -23.90 18.67 0.46
CA HIS A 75 -23.58 18.28 1.85
C HIS A 75 -23.74 19.41 2.87
N GLY A 76 -23.86 20.67 2.41
CA GLY A 76 -23.99 21.85 3.26
C GLY A 76 -22.74 22.16 4.11
N LYS A 77 -21.59 21.55 3.80
CA LYS A 77 -20.34 21.62 4.57
C LYS A 77 -19.15 21.74 3.63
N ASP A 78 -18.10 22.40 4.09
CA ASP A 78 -16.83 22.49 3.37
C ASP A 78 -16.15 21.13 3.21
N ILE A 79 -15.27 21.05 2.20
CA ILE A 79 -14.41 19.89 1.97
C ILE A 79 -13.36 19.85 3.11
N PRO A 80 -13.26 18.76 3.89
CA PRO A 80 -12.31 18.67 5.00
C PRO A 80 -10.85 18.85 4.57
N LYS A 81 -10.05 19.50 5.42
CA LYS A 81 -8.62 19.73 5.15
C LYS A 81 -7.88 18.40 4.91
N GLY A 82 -7.16 18.31 3.80
CA GLY A 82 -6.43 17.10 3.39
C GLY A 82 -7.19 16.22 2.38
N TYR A 83 -8.48 16.52 2.13
CA TYR A 83 -9.29 15.83 1.13
C TYR A 83 -9.50 16.68 -0.12
N GLU A 84 -9.68 15.98 -1.23
CA GLU A 84 -10.09 16.45 -2.54
C GLU A 84 -11.40 15.74 -2.92
N ILE A 85 -12.03 16.19 -4.01
CA ILE A 85 -13.14 15.45 -4.64
C ILE A 85 -12.56 14.65 -5.80
N ASP A 86 -12.72 13.33 -5.74
CA ASP A 86 -12.36 12.38 -6.80
C ASP A 86 -13.62 12.00 -7.60
N HIS A 87 -13.43 11.75 -8.89
CA HIS A 87 -14.46 11.28 -9.82
C HIS A 87 -14.33 9.76 -9.95
N ILE A 88 -15.32 8.98 -9.52
CA ILE A 88 -15.23 7.51 -9.41
C ILE A 88 -14.86 6.87 -10.75
N ASP A 89 -15.51 7.27 -11.85
CA ASP A 89 -15.18 6.84 -13.21
C ASP A 89 -13.86 7.42 -13.78
N GLY A 90 -13.28 8.41 -13.09
CA GLY A 90 -12.13 9.23 -13.51
C GLY A 90 -12.43 10.22 -14.64
N ASN A 91 -13.69 10.36 -15.05
CA ASN A 91 -14.15 11.37 -15.99
C ASN A 91 -14.46 12.68 -15.26
N LYS A 92 -13.51 13.60 -15.32
CA LYS A 92 -13.51 14.90 -14.65
C LYS A 92 -14.64 15.86 -15.03
N SER A 93 -15.37 15.59 -16.11
CA SER A 93 -16.55 16.36 -16.51
C SER A 93 -17.87 15.70 -16.06
N ASN A 94 -17.86 14.43 -15.65
CA ASN A 94 -19.04 13.75 -15.09
C ASN A 94 -19.26 14.15 -13.62
N ASN A 95 -19.93 15.28 -13.41
CA ASN A 95 -20.17 15.83 -12.07
C ASN A 95 -21.48 15.34 -11.43
N HIS A 96 -21.98 14.15 -11.82
CA HIS A 96 -23.07 13.49 -11.10
C HIS A 96 -22.64 13.22 -9.66
N ILE A 97 -23.48 13.55 -8.68
CA ILE A 97 -23.10 13.51 -7.26
C ILE A 97 -22.66 12.10 -6.83
N ASP A 98 -23.31 11.06 -7.34
CA ASP A 98 -22.96 9.66 -7.07
C ASP A 98 -21.64 9.22 -7.73
N ASN A 99 -21.12 10.00 -8.70
CA ASN A 99 -19.79 9.83 -9.27
C ASN A 99 -18.72 10.65 -8.51
N LEU A 100 -19.09 11.46 -7.52
CA LEU A 100 -18.16 12.25 -6.71
C LEU A 100 -17.95 11.61 -5.34
N ARG A 101 -16.71 11.62 -4.85
CA ARG A 101 -16.37 11.15 -3.49
C ARG A 101 -15.25 11.96 -2.87
N LEU A 102 -15.22 12.00 -1.53
CA LEU A 102 -14.04 12.46 -0.80
C LEU A 102 -12.90 11.46 -0.96
N ALA A 103 -11.72 11.97 -1.30
CA ALA A 103 -10.49 11.22 -1.42
C ALA A 103 -9.32 12.04 -0.87
N THR A 104 -8.39 11.41 -0.18
CA THR A 104 -7.07 12.00 0.03
C THR A 104 -6.32 12.12 -1.31
N ARG A 105 -5.28 12.95 -1.33
CA ARG A 105 -4.42 13.12 -2.51
C ARG A 105 -3.78 11.82 -3.01
N ALA A 106 -3.58 10.85 -2.11
CA ALA A 106 -3.05 9.52 -2.42
C ALA A 106 -4.11 8.63 -3.07
N GLU A 107 -5.31 8.54 -2.49
CA GLU A 107 -6.46 7.78 -3.02
C GLU A 107 -6.88 8.28 -4.42
N ASN A 108 -6.92 9.60 -4.64
CA ASN A 108 -7.16 10.20 -5.96
C ASN A 108 -6.11 9.74 -7.01
N MET A 109 -4.84 9.56 -6.60
CA MET A 109 -3.79 9.02 -7.48
C MET A 109 -3.94 7.51 -7.74
N GLN A 110 -4.53 6.76 -6.81
CA GLN A 110 -4.87 5.34 -7.02
C GLN A 110 -5.94 5.20 -8.10
N ASN A 111 -6.92 6.10 -8.16
CA ASN A 111 -7.95 6.11 -9.20
C ASN A 111 -7.48 6.69 -10.56
N LYS A 112 -6.31 7.34 -10.63
CA LYS A 112 -5.82 7.95 -11.88
C LYS A 112 -5.68 6.91 -13.00
N SER A 113 -6.10 7.25 -14.23
CA SER A 113 -5.87 6.43 -15.43
C SER A 113 -4.38 6.17 -15.69
N LYS A 114 -4.08 5.17 -16.52
CA LYS A 114 -2.72 4.95 -17.04
C LYS A 114 -2.17 6.22 -17.70
N ARG A 115 -0.84 6.34 -17.72
CA ARG A 115 -0.18 7.31 -18.59
C ARG A 115 -0.39 6.88 -20.04
N ILE A 116 -0.55 7.85 -20.94
CA ILE A 116 -0.55 7.62 -22.39
C ILE A 116 0.85 7.94 -22.88
N ASP A 117 1.80 7.06 -22.53
CA ASP A 117 3.12 6.96 -23.12
C ASP A 117 3.27 5.61 -23.84
N GLY A 118 4.06 5.60 -24.92
CA GLY A 118 3.99 4.57 -25.96
C GLY A 118 4.29 3.13 -25.52
N ASN A 119 3.76 2.20 -26.32
CA ASN A 119 4.04 0.75 -26.30
C ASN A 119 3.59 -0.05 -25.07
N ASN A 120 2.92 0.52 -24.07
CA ASN A 120 2.28 -0.28 -23.02
C ASN A 120 0.83 0.14 -22.76
N SER A 121 -0.09 -0.82 -22.89
CA SER A 121 -1.53 -0.61 -22.73
C SER A 121 -2.01 -0.62 -21.29
N TYR A 122 -1.19 -1.03 -20.31
CA TYR A 122 -1.64 -1.34 -18.95
C TYR A 122 -1.00 -0.46 -17.86
N LYS A 123 -1.85 0.00 -16.92
CA LYS A 123 -1.47 0.69 -15.69
C LYS A 123 -0.63 -0.22 -14.80
N GLY A 124 0.42 0.34 -14.18
CA GLY A 124 1.31 -0.38 -13.25
C GLY A 124 2.31 -1.33 -13.90
N VAL A 125 2.17 -1.60 -15.19
CA VAL A 125 3.07 -2.43 -15.99
C VAL A 125 4.15 -1.56 -16.66
N HIS A 126 5.34 -2.12 -16.90
CA HIS A 126 6.41 -1.48 -17.66
C HIS A 126 7.21 -2.50 -18.46
N HIS A 127 7.43 -2.25 -19.75
CA HIS A 127 8.22 -3.13 -20.62
C HIS A 127 9.73 -2.89 -20.43
N ARG A 128 10.48 -3.91 -20.01
CA ARG A 128 11.93 -3.82 -19.78
C ARG A 128 12.71 -4.18 -21.05
N LYS A 129 13.07 -3.16 -21.84
CA LYS A 129 13.80 -3.31 -23.12
C LYS A 129 14.99 -4.27 -23.10
N ILE A 130 15.78 -4.30 -22.02
CA ILE A 130 16.98 -5.16 -21.89
C ILE A 130 16.61 -6.66 -21.84
N SER A 131 15.47 -7.00 -21.23
CA SER A 131 15.06 -8.39 -20.99
C SER A 131 13.88 -8.86 -21.85
N GLY A 132 13.21 -7.96 -22.58
CA GLY A 132 11.93 -8.23 -23.27
C GLY A 132 10.72 -8.43 -22.33
N ARG A 133 10.95 -8.73 -21.05
CA ARG A 133 9.90 -9.00 -20.04
C ARG A 133 9.16 -7.74 -19.58
N TYR A 134 7.95 -7.92 -19.08
CA TYR A 134 7.07 -6.91 -18.51
C TYR A 134 7.10 -6.96 -16.97
N SER A 135 7.43 -5.85 -16.31
CA SER A 135 7.39 -5.76 -14.85
C SER A 135 6.12 -5.10 -14.35
N ALA A 136 5.44 -5.72 -13.39
CA ALA A 136 4.31 -5.14 -12.69
C ALA A 136 4.74 -4.51 -11.36
N SER A 137 4.15 -3.37 -11.01
CA SER A 137 4.36 -2.72 -9.71
C SER A 137 3.19 -1.83 -9.32
N ILE A 138 2.97 -1.68 -8.02
CA ILE A 138 1.91 -0.83 -7.46
C ILE A 138 2.48 0.12 -6.40
N THR A 139 1.97 1.34 -6.33
CA THR A 139 2.33 2.29 -5.27
C THR A 139 1.28 2.25 -4.16
N TYR A 140 1.70 1.99 -2.92
CA TYR A 140 0.85 1.99 -1.74
C TYR A 140 1.60 2.60 -0.54
N ASN A 141 0.93 3.43 0.26
CA ASN A 141 1.51 4.20 1.38
C ASN A 141 2.87 4.88 1.07
N GLY A 142 3.01 5.42 -0.15
CA GLY A 142 4.23 6.11 -0.61
C GLY A 142 5.36 5.19 -1.08
N GLU A 143 5.19 3.87 -1.05
CA GLU A 143 6.17 2.88 -1.51
C GLU A 143 5.75 2.17 -2.79
N GLN A 144 6.70 1.86 -3.66
CA GLN A 144 6.50 1.03 -4.83
C GLN A 144 6.75 -0.45 -4.48
N ILE A 145 5.67 -1.23 -4.43
CA ILE A 145 5.70 -2.69 -4.29
C ILE A 145 5.91 -3.29 -5.69
N ALA A 146 6.98 -4.05 -5.87
CA ALA A 146 7.20 -4.83 -7.09
C ALA A 146 6.35 -6.10 -7.04
N LEU A 147 5.57 -6.35 -8.10
CA LEU A 147 4.66 -7.49 -8.20
C LEU A 147 5.23 -8.65 -9.02
N GLY A 148 6.33 -8.45 -9.76
CA GLY A 148 6.99 -9.50 -10.51
C GLY A 148 7.54 -9.03 -11.86
N ASN A 149 8.08 -9.98 -12.63
CA ASN A 149 8.42 -9.80 -14.05
C ASN A 149 7.89 -11.02 -14.83
N TYR A 150 7.17 -10.75 -15.91
CA TYR A 150 6.35 -11.68 -16.67
C TYR A 150 6.69 -11.59 -18.15
N ASP A 151 6.42 -12.64 -18.91
CA ASP A 151 6.69 -12.65 -20.36
C ASP A 151 5.57 -11.99 -21.16
N SER A 152 4.37 -11.88 -20.59
CA SER A 152 3.21 -11.21 -21.17
C SER A 152 2.84 -9.90 -20.44
N ALA A 153 2.52 -8.86 -21.22
CA ALA A 153 1.97 -7.61 -20.71
C ALA A 153 0.61 -7.82 -20.03
N LEU A 154 -0.22 -8.74 -20.56
CA LEU A 154 -1.55 -9.06 -20.05
C LEU A 154 -1.46 -9.74 -18.68
N GLU A 155 -0.51 -10.66 -18.49
CA GLU A 155 -0.28 -11.32 -17.20
C GLU A 155 0.22 -10.33 -16.15
N ALA A 156 1.19 -9.48 -16.50
CA ALA A 156 1.65 -8.40 -15.63
C ALA A 156 0.51 -7.45 -15.23
N ALA A 157 -0.45 -7.21 -16.14
CA ALA A 157 -1.63 -6.39 -15.88
C ALA A 157 -2.66 -7.10 -14.98
N ALA A 158 -2.83 -8.42 -15.10
CA ALA A 158 -3.73 -9.19 -14.24
C ALA A 158 -3.24 -9.22 -12.78
N PHE A 159 -1.93 -9.42 -12.58
CA PHE A 159 -1.32 -9.25 -11.25
C PHE A 159 -1.45 -7.82 -10.71
N TYR A 160 -1.37 -6.80 -11.58
CA TYR A 160 -1.64 -5.43 -11.17
C TYR A 160 -3.11 -5.21 -10.76
N ASP A 161 -4.06 -5.79 -11.48
CA ASP A 161 -5.50 -5.65 -11.21
C ASP A 161 -5.85 -6.26 -9.85
N ALA A 162 -5.39 -7.49 -9.58
CA ALA A 162 -5.50 -8.13 -8.28
C ALA A 162 -4.88 -7.26 -7.15
N ALA A 163 -3.71 -6.68 -7.40
CA ALA A 163 -3.03 -5.83 -6.42
C ALA A 163 -3.75 -4.50 -6.22
N ALA A 164 -4.31 -3.90 -7.26
CA ALA A 164 -5.11 -2.69 -7.15
C ALA A 164 -6.36 -2.95 -6.29
N ILE A 165 -7.08 -4.05 -6.53
CA ILE A 165 -8.23 -4.46 -5.70
C ILE A 165 -7.80 -4.64 -4.24
N LYS A 166 -6.71 -5.38 -3.98
CA LYS A 166 -6.20 -5.63 -2.62
C LYS A 166 -5.77 -4.35 -1.88
N PHE A 167 -4.90 -3.53 -2.49
CA PHE A 167 -4.25 -2.40 -1.80
C PHE A 167 -4.99 -1.07 -1.94
N HIS A 168 -5.75 -0.84 -3.02
CA HIS A 168 -6.46 0.43 -3.27
C HIS A 168 -7.97 0.33 -3.04
N GLY A 169 -8.53 -0.88 -2.97
CA GLY A 169 -9.93 -1.13 -2.66
C GLY A 169 -10.87 -0.32 -3.54
N LYS A 170 -11.74 0.50 -2.93
CA LYS A 170 -12.69 1.37 -3.66
C LYS A 170 -12.04 2.38 -4.61
N PHE A 171 -10.77 2.73 -4.41
CA PHE A 171 -10.02 3.65 -5.29
C PHE A 171 -9.17 2.93 -6.35
N ALA A 172 -9.26 1.60 -6.42
CA ALA A 172 -8.58 0.80 -7.43
C ALA A 172 -9.02 1.20 -8.83
N ARG A 173 -8.05 1.48 -9.71
CA ARG A 173 -8.29 1.50 -11.16
C ARG A 173 -7.56 0.35 -11.83
N HIS A 174 -8.32 -0.69 -12.11
CA HIS A 174 -7.91 -1.89 -12.83
C HIS A 174 -7.87 -1.65 -14.35
N ASN A 175 -7.25 -2.60 -15.05
CA ASN A 175 -7.04 -2.64 -16.50
C ASN A 175 -8.13 -3.39 -17.26
N ASN A 176 -9.08 -4.03 -16.55
CA ASN A 176 -10.10 -4.93 -17.13
C ASN A 176 -9.49 -6.11 -17.89
N THR A 177 -8.46 -6.75 -17.32
CA THR A 177 -7.83 -7.92 -17.96
C THR A 177 -8.72 -9.15 -18.07
N GLY A 178 -9.75 -9.27 -17.23
CA GLY A 178 -10.65 -10.44 -17.20
C GLY A 178 -10.03 -11.70 -16.59
N ILE A 179 -8.81 -11.62 -16.08
CA ILE A 179 -8.08 -12.73 -15.47
C ILE A 179 -7.99 -12.48 -13.96
N ASP A 180 -8.58 -13.37 -13.16
CA ASP A 180 -8.40 -13.34 -11.72
C ASP A 180 -7.02 -13.92 -11.35
N ARG A 181 -6.20 -13.12 -10.65
CA ARG A 181 -4.91 -13.51 -10.07
C ARG A 181 -4.88 -13.26 -8.55
N SER A 182 -6.05 -13.13 -7.92
CA SER A 182 -6.21 -12.88 -6.48
C SER A 182 -5.44 -13.89 -5.62
N LYS A 183 -5.67 -15.18 -5.81
CA LYS A 183 -4.99 -16.25 -5.07
C LYS A 183 -3.46 -16.23 -5.29
N GLU A 184 -3.02 -16.16 -6.54
CA GLU A 184 -1.59 -16.11 -6.87
C GLU A 184 -0.90 -14.87 -6.29
N LEU A 185 -1.63 -13.74 -6.17
CA LEU A 185 -1.14 -12.57 -5.47
C LEU A 185 -1.03 -12.81 -3.95
N GLU A 186 -2.02 -13.42 -3.29
CA GLU A 186 -1.90 -13.75 -1.86
C GLU A 186 -0.69 -14.68 -1.62
N ASP A 187 -0.54 -15.72 -2.44
CA ASP A 187 0.60 -16.65 -2.39
C ASP A 187 1.94 -15.90 -2.60
N PHE A 188 2.01 -14.97 -3.56
CA PHE A 188 3.17 -14.10 -3.80
C PHE A 188 3.45 -13.13 -2.64
N LEU A 189 2.42 -12.56 -2.01
CA LEU A 189 2.58 -11.65 -0.89
C LEU A 189 3.06 -12.38 0.37
N ALA A 190 2.56 -13.61 0.58
CA ALA A 190 2.99 -14.52 1.64
C ALA A 190 4.39 -15.09 1.42
N ASN A 191 4.81 -15.34 0.16
CA ASN A 191 6.13 -15.92 -0.13
C ASN A 191 6.75 -15.45 -1.47
N PRO A 192 7.32 -14.23 -1.53
CA PRO A 192 7.75 -13.54 -2.77
C PRO A 192 9.09 -14.02 -3.35
N LEU A 193 9.64 -15.10 -2.81
CA LEU A 193 11.10 -15.24 -2.73
C LEU A 193 11.69 -15.57 -4.10
N THR A 194 12.60 -14.71 -4.56
CA THR A 194 13.35 -14.98 -5.79
C THR A 194 14.19 -16.24 -5.62
N THR A 195 14.45 -16.97 -6.70
CA THR A 195 15.34 -18.15 -6.76
C THR A 195 16.77 -17.92 -6.22
N ARG A 196 17.19 -16.66 -6.03
CA ARG A 196 18.47 -16.27 -5.42
C ARG A 196 18.44 -16.20 -3.88
N ASN A 197 17.27 -16.33 -3.23
CA ASN A 197 17.18 -16.22 -1.79
C ASN A 197 17.46 -17.56 -1.09
N LYS A 198 18.72 -17.74 -0.68
CA LYS A 198 19.18 -18.94 0.04
C LYS A 198 18.69 -19.09 1.49
N SER A 199 18.11 -18.05 2.11
CA SER A 199 17.65 -18.15 3.51
C SER A 199 16.26 -18.75 3.64
N GLY A 200 15.44 -18.69 2.57
CA GLY A 200 14.02 -19.01 2.64
C GLY A 200 13.16 -17.93 3.32
N TYR A 201 13.72 -16.74 3.63
CA TYR A 201 12.96 -15.65 4.26
C TYR A 201 13.31 -14.27 3.67
N ARG A 202 12.30 -13.42 3.49
CA ARG A 202 12.41 -12.04 2.99
C ARG A 202 13.25 -11.22 3.96
N GLY A 203 14.26 -10.51 3.42
CA GLY A 203 15.14 -9.63 4.20
C GLY A 203 16.15 -10.34 5.11
N VAL A 204 16.22 -11.67 5.11
CA VAL A 204 17.16 -12.46 5.91
C VAL A 204 18.32 -12.95 5.05
N SER A 205 19.56 -12.77 5.51
CA SER A 205 20.76 -13.30 4.84
C SER A 205 21.84 -13.73 5.83
N TRP A 206 22.66 -14.70 5.43
CA TRP A 206 23.79 -15.15 6.24
C TRP A 206 24.94 -14.16 6.20
N SER A 207 25.50 -13.79 7.36
CA SER A 207 26.67 -12.94 7.46
C SER A 207 27.92 -13.78 7.76
N SER A 208 28.59 -14.28 6.72
CA SER A 208 29.79 -15.13 6.87
C SER A 208 30.87 -14.49 7.75
N ARG A 209 31.10 -13.17 7.65
CA ARG A 209 32.07 -12.42 8.47
C ARG A 209 31.75 -12.41 9.97
N ARG A 210 30.50 -12.68 10.38
CA ARG A 210 30.04 -12.69 11.78
C ARG A 210 29.47 -14.05 12.20
N ASN A 211 29.48 -15.03 11.29
CA ASN A 211 28.92 -16.37 11.47
C ASN A 211 27.49 -16.39 12.05
N ILE A 212 26.64 -15.47 11.58
CA ILE A 212 25.31 -15.20 12.17
C ILE A 212 24.30 -14.72 11.12
N TRP A 213 23.01 -14.94 11.33
CA TRP A 213 21.97 -14.44 10.43
C TRP A 213 21.76 -12.94 10.62
N ARG A 214 21.52 -12.22 9.53
CA ARG A 214 21.24 -10.78 9.52
C ARG A 214 19.84 -10.55 8.97
N ALA A 215 19.03 -9.78 9.71
CA ALA A 215 17.78 -9.24 9.18
C ALA A 215 17.99 -7.79 8.71
N GLN A 216 17.39 -7.45 7.57
CA GLN A 216 17.37 -6.09 7.02
C GLN A 216 16.01 -5.77 6.38
N PHE A 217 15.53 -4.55 6.59
CA PHE A 217 14.37 -4.00 5.92
C PHE A 217 14.80 -2.85 5.02
N LYS A 218 14.57 -2.97 3.70
CA LYS A 218 15.14 -2.07 2.68
C LYS A 218 16.67 -1.98 2.82
N ARG A 219 17.18 -0.81 3.22
CA ARG A 219 18.62 -0.56 3.50
C ARG A 219 18.95 -0.50 4.99
N LYS A 220 17.96 -0.61 5.88
CA LYS A 220 18.13 -0.55 7.34
C LYS A 220 18.39 -1.96 7.88
N GLY A 221 19.51 -2.14 8.58
CA GLY A 221 19.73 -3.36 9.37
C GLY A 221 18.78 -3.39 10.56
N LEU A 222 18.17 -4.54 10.81
CA LEU A 222 17.28 -4.76 11.97
C LEU A 222 18.03 -5.44 13.13
N GLY A 223 19.05 -6.23 12.82
CA GLY A 223 19.89 -6.89 13.82
C GLY A 223 20.64 -8.10 13.25
N TYR A 224 21.27 -8.84 14.15
CA TYR A 224 21.84 -10.16 13.90
C TYR A 224 21.23 -11.16 14.89
N PHE A 225 20.99 -12.39 14.44
CA PHE A 225 20.15 -13.38 15.11
C PHE A 225 20.76 -14.78 14.98
N ALA A 226 20.56 -15.64 15.99
CA ALA A 226 21.15 -16.98 16.01
C ALA A 226 20.50 -17.88 14.95
N THR A 227 19.18 -17.74 14.75
CA THR A 227 18.43 -18.49 13.73
C THR A 227 17.93 -17.59 12.60
N LYS A 228 17.63 -18.20 11.44
CA LYS A 228 16.99 -17.51 10.31
C LYS A 228 15.52 -17.21 10.59
N GLU A 229 14.87 -18.01 11.44
CA GLU A 229 13.51 -17.82 11.95
C GLU A 229 13.40 -16.55 12.81
N GLU A 230 14.30 -16.34 13.76
CA GLU A 230 14.38 -15.10 14.57
C GLU A 230 14.60 -13.86 13.69
N ALA A 231 15.51 -13.95 12.72
CA ALA A 231 15.74 -12.90 11.74
C ALA A 231 14.48 -12.60 10.90
N ALA A 232 13.69 -13.62 10.58
CA ALA A 232 12.44 -13.50 9.84
C ALA A 232 11.32 -12.89 10.70
N LEU A 233 11.26 -13.18 12.01
CA LEU A 233 10.35 -12.53 12.97
C LEU A 233 10.65 -11.03 13.08
N ALA A 234 11.92 -10.66 13.27
CA ALA A 234 12.33 -9.26 13.32
C ALA A 234 11.99 -8.51 12.02
N TYR A 235 12.12 -9.18 10.86
CA TYR A 235 11.65 -8.64 9.59
C TYR A 235 10.13 -8.41 9.59
N ASN A 236 9.35 -9.40 10.05
CA ASN A 236 7.89 -9.33 10.10
C ASN A 236 7.39 -8.17 10.98
N GLU A 237 7.99 -7.96 12.15
CA GLU A 237 7.68 -6.82 13.02
C GLU A 237 7.97 -5.48 12.35
N ALA A 238 9.11 -5.35 11.66
CA ALA A 238 9.46 -4.14 10.93
C ALA A 238 8.51 -3.88 9.76
N ALA A 239 8.09 -4.92 9.05
CA ALA A 239 7.12 -4.86 7.96
C ALA A 239 5.72 -4.46 8.45
N LYS A 240 5.19 -5.13 9.49
CA LYS A 240 3.89 -4.79 10.12
C LYS A 240 3.85 -3.34 10.57
N ARG A 241 4.92 -2.85 11.21
CA ARG A 241 5.02 -1.47 11.72
C ARG A 241 4.97 -0.39 10.62
N LEU A 242 5.34 -0.73 9.39
CA LEU A 242 5.38 0.19 8.25
C LEU A 242 4.18 0.05 7.30
N HIS A 243 3.59 -1.14 7.22
CA HIS A 243 2.58 -1.47 6.20
C HIS A 243 1.25 -1.98 6.77
N GLY A 244 1.15 -2.18 8.09
CA GLY A 244 -0.07 -2.64 8.76
C GLY A 244 -0.52 -4.01 8.26
N GLU A 245 -1.81 -4.12 7.96
CA GLU A 245 -2.46 -5.31 7.38
C GLU A 245 -1.91 -5.70 6.00
N PHE A 246 -1.29 -4.76 5.28
CA PHE A 246 -0.73 -4.93 3.94
C PHE A 246 0.77 -5.28 3.95
N ALA A 247 1.34 -5.55 5.13
CA ALA A 247 2.72 -5.98 5.26
C ALA A 247 2.94 -7.36 4.63
N CYS A 248 3.91 -7.48 3.72
CA CYS A 248 4.30 -8.78 3.20
C CYS A 248 5.21 -9.50 4.20
N LEU A 249 4.66 -10.48 4.91
CA LEU A 249 5.33 -11.20 5.99
C LEU A 249 5.93 -12.51 5.51
N ASN A 250 6.98 -12.94 6.20
CA ASN A 250 7.49 -14.30 6.14
C ASN A 250 6.52 -15.24 6.86
N VAL A 251 6.07 -16.30 6.18
CA VAL A 251 5.51 -17.48 6.86
C VAL A 251 6.66 -18.20 7.54
N ILE A 252 6.58 -18.36 8.86
CA ILE A 252 7.60 -18.99 9.68
C ILE A 252 6.95 -20.22 10.31
N PRO A 253 7.46 -21.44 10.07
CA PRO A 253 6.89 -22.64 10.67
C PRO A 253 7.00 -22.53 12.19
N GLU A 254 6.00 -23.00 12.92
CA GLU A 254 6.08 -23.06 14.37
C GLU A 254 7.22 -24.00 14.75
N THR A 255 8.29 -23.45 15.30
CA THR A 255 9.29 -24.25 15.99
C THR A 255 8.59 -24.89 17.20
N PRO A 256 8.76 -26.21 17.42
CA PRO A 256 8.30 -26.82 18.65
C PRO A 256 8.96 -26.09 19.82
N ARG A 257 8.18 -25.30 20.56
CA ARG A 257 8.66 -24.67 21.77
C ARG A 257 8.91 -25.80 22.77
N LEU A 258 10.18 -26.18 22.94
CA LEU A 258 10.61 -26.93 24.13
C LEU A 258 10.14 -26.13 25.34
N GLY A 259 9.10 -26.67 26.00
CA GLY A 259 8.19 -25.88 26.81
C GLY A 259 8.90 -25.24 28.01
N ARG A 260 8.73 -23.92 28.17
CA ARG A 260 9.03 -23.22 29.43
C ARG A 260 7.74 -22.75 30.10
N SER A 261 7.05 -23.68 30.74
CA SER A 261 6.17 -23.54 31.91
C SER A 261 5.52 -24.91 32.15
N LEU A 262 5.21 -25.38 33.36
CA LEU A 262 5.22 -24.75 34.69
C LEU A 262 6.16 -25.51 35.65
N GLY A 263 6.28 -25.05 36.89
CA GLY A 263 7.05 -25.77 37.90
C GLY A 263 6.34 -27.05 38.35
N GLU A 264 7.02 -28.17 38.23
CA GLU A 264 6.80 -29.36 39.06
C GLU A 264 8.16 -29.90 39.47
N GLN A 265 8.30 -30.23 40.75
CA GLN A 265 9.53 -30.75 41.32
C GLN A 265 9.69 -32.20 40.90
N LEU A 266 10.89 -32.62 40.51
CA LEU A 266 11.39 -33.92 40.96
C LEU A 266 12.88 -33.83 41.27
N THR A 267 13.20 -34.11 42.53
CA THR A 267 14.56 -34.26 43.04
C THR A 267 15.24 -35.47 42.40
N LEU A 268 16.43 -35.29 41.82
CA LEU A 268 17.38 -36.37 41.54
C LEU A 268 18.79 -35.79 41.33
N PHE A 269 19.31 -35.17 42.39
CA PHE A 269 20.75 -34.91 42.57
C PHE A 269 21.28 -35.86 43.66
N ASP A 270 21.14 -37.17 43.43
CA ASP A 270 21.87 -38.16 44.20
C ASP A 270 23.25 -38.41 43.55
N SER A 271 24.28 -38.29 44.38
CA SER A 271 25.67 -38.44 43.98
C SER A 271 26.07 -39.91 43.83
N PRO A 272 26.86 -40.28 42.81
CA PRO A 272 27.62 -41.52 42.80
C PRO A 272 29.07 -41.26 43.26
N LYS A 273 29.25 -41.15 44.58
CA LYS A 273 30.35 -41.84 45.28
C LYS A 273 29.66 -43.00 46.02
N GLU A 274 30.19 -44.22 46.12
CA GLU A 274 31.58 -44.65 46.06
C GLU A 274 31.65 -46.21 45.94
N LYS A 275 32.87 -46.75 45.84
CA LYS A 275 33.28 -48.16 46.12
C LYS A 275 33.01 -49.23 45.05
N ALA A 276 34.11 -49.60 44.38
CA ALA A 276 34.41 -50.98 44.06
C ALA A 276 35.56 -51.47 44.99
N GLN A 277 35.28 -52.48 45.81
CA GLN A 277 36.22 -53.51 46.31
C GLN A 277 35.63 -54.84 45.76
N THR A 278 36.36 -55.89 45.36
CA THR A 278 37.60 -56.53 45.81
C THR A 278 38.39 -57.05 44.58
N TRP A 279 39.59 -57.66 44.61
CA TRP A 279 40.66 -57.89 45.62
C TRP A 279 41.98 -58.15 44.88
N GLY A 280 43.13 -58.15 45.58
CA GLY A 280 44.42 -58.57 45.03
C GLY A 280 45.59 -58.30 45.98
N MET A 281 46.34 -59.35 46.37
CA MET A 281 47.36 -59.26 47.42
C MET A 281 48.67 -58.59 46.94
N GLY A 282 49.40 -58.00 47.89
CA GLY A 282 50.77 -57.51 47.66
C GLY A 282 51.38 -56.87 48.90
N PHE A 283 51.87 -57.69 49.84
CA PHE A 283 52.74 -57.21 50.91
C PHE A 283 54.05 -56.67 50.33
N LEU A 284 54.57 -55.56 50.86
CA LEU A 284 55.80 -55.57 51.67
C LEU A 284 56.04 -54.19 52.32
N SER A 285 56.55 -54.23 53.55
CA SER A 285 56.90 -53.09 54.37
C SER A 285 58.19 -52.41 53.91
N ASN A 286 58.26 -51.08 54.00
CA ASN A 286 59.53 -50.36 54.00
C ASN A 286 59.87 -49.91 55.43
N THR A 287 61.09 -50.18 55.89
CA THR A 287 61.63 -49.65 57.15
C THR A 287 62.90 -48.87 56.87
N TYR A 288 62.83 -47.56 57.13
CA TYR A 288 63.91 -46.56 57.16
C TYR A 288 64.72 -46.37 55.87
#